data_AF-A0A4Z0PDS0-F1
#
_entry.id   AF-A0A4Z0PDS0-F1
#
_cell.length_a   1.000
_cell.length_b   1.000
_cell.length_c   1.000
_cell.angle_alpha   90.00
_cell.angle_beta   90.00
_cell.angle_gamma   90.00
#
_symmetry.space_group_name_H-M   'P 1'
#
loop_
_entity.id
_entity.type
_entity.pdbx_description
1 polymer ?
#
loop_
_entity_poly.entity_id
_entity_poly.type
_entity_poly.pdbx_seq_one_letter_code
_entity_poly.pdbx_strand_id
1 'polypeptide(L)'
;MKKTIFAGTLALLLGVLLSVLPLSVQAQCTMCKTQVEASRQEKDGYDTTGLNKGILYLMTIPYVLMGTVGYFWYRNSKKKKVANSR
;
A
#
# COMPACT_ATOMS: atom_id res chain seq x y z
N MET A 1 -20.09 -35.17 17.90
CA MET A 1 -21.29 -34.30 17.91
C MET A 1 -21.04 -32.97 18.63
N LYS A 2 -20.57 -32.95 19.89
CA LYS A 2 -20.32 -31.67 20.61
C LYS A 2 -19.25 -30.77 19.97
N LYS A 3 -18.17 -31.35 19.41
CA LYS A 3 -17.08 -30.59 18.75
C LYS A 3 -17.51 -29.93 17.43
N THR A 4 -18.36 -30.60 16.65
CA THR A 4 -18.89 -30.06 15.38
C THR A 4 -19.95 -28.99 15.62
N ILE A 5 -20.74 -29.13 16.69
CA ILE A 5 -21.67 -28.09 17.15
C ILE A 5 -20.88 -26.87 17.65
N PHE A 6 -19.85 -27.07 18.47
CA PHE A 6 -19.03 -25.97 19.01
C PHE A 6 -18.26 -25.21 17.92
N ALA A 7 -17.71 -25.93 16.93
CA ALA A 7 -17.07 -25.32 15.77
C ALA A 7 -18.09 -24.55 14.90
N GLY A 8 -19.29 -25.09 14.72
CA GLY A 8 -20.37 -24.42 13.99
C GLY A 8 -20.86 -23.15 14.68
N THR A 9 -21.05 -23.19 16.00
CA THR A 9 -21.44 -22.01 16.78
C THR A 9 -20.34 -20.95 16.80
N LEU A 10 -19.07 -21.35 16.89
CA LEU A 10 -17.94 -20.43 16.84
C LEU A 10 -17.82 -19.76 15.47
N ALA A 11 -17.97 -20.51 14.38
CA ALA A 11 -17.95 -19.97 13.03
C ALA A 11 -19.12 -19.02 12.77
N LEU A 12 -20.31 -19.33 13.30
CA LEU A 12 -21.48 -18.46 13.20
C LEU A 12 -21.31 -17.16 14.00
N LEU A 13 -20.79 -17.23 15.23
CA LEU A 13 -20.45 -16.06 16.04
C LEU A 13 -19.40 -15.17 15.35
N LEU A 14 -18.37 -15.80 14.76
CA LEU A 14 -17.34 -15.07 14.03
C LEU A 14 -17.92 -14.39 12.79
N GLY A 15 -18.77 -15.08 12.01
CA GLY A 15 -19.45 -14.50 10.85
C GLY A 15 -20.34 -13.30 11.20
N VAL A 16 -21.10 -13.41 12.30
CA VAL A 16 -21.92 -12.29 12.80
C VAL A 16 -21.03 -11.12 13.24
N LEU A 17 -19.93 -11.38 13.95
CA LEU A 17 -18.99 -10.35 14.38
C LEU A 17 -18.37 -9.59 13.19
N LEU A 18 -18.01 -10.30 12.11
CA LEU A 18 -17.49 -9.66 10.90
C LEU A 18 -18.56 -8.85 10.15
N SER A 19 -19.84 -9.19 10.27
CA SER A 19 -20.92 -8.49 9.56
C SER A 19 -21.24 -7.09 10.09
N VAL A 20 -20.80 -6.77 11.32
CA VAL A 20 -20.97 -5.46 11.95
C VAL A 20 -19.73 -4.56 11.77
N LEU A 21 -18.70 -5.05 11.06
CA LEU A 21 -17.52 -4.23 10.74
C LEU A 21 -17.95 -3.08 9.82
N PRO A 22 -17.67 -1.81 10.19
CA PRO A 22 -18.01 -0.69 9.33
C PRO A 22 -17.17 -0.76 8.04
N LEU A 23 -17.85 -0.81 6.88
CA LEU A 23 -17.24 -0.73 5.56
C LEU A 23 -16.82 0.71 5.20
N SER A 24 -16.37 1.50 6.16
CA SER A 24 -15.79 2.81 5.92
C SER A 24 -14.30 2.67 5.63
N VAL A 25 -13.97 2.37 4.38
CA VAL A 25 -12.62 2.66 3.85
C VAL A 25 -12.53 4.18 3.66
N GLN A 26 -12.46 4.91 4.76
CA GLN A 26 -12.03 6.31 4.76
C GLN A 26 -10.59 6.31 5.24
N ALA A 27 -9.68 6.82 4.40
CA ALA A 27 -8.24 6.75 4.57
C ALA A 27 -7.81 6.97 6.03
N GLN A 28 -7.32 5.90 6.67
CA GLN A 28 -6.72 5.95 8.01
C GLN A 28 -5.33 6.57 7.94
N CYS A 29 -5.27 7.83 7.51
CA CYS A 29 -4.08 8.67 7.59
C CYS A 29 -4.53 10.08 7.97
N THR A 30 -4.52 10.36 9.28
CA THR A 30 -4.67 11.70 9.87
C THR A 30 -3.64 12.71 9.35
N MET A 31 -2.62 12.24 8.62
CA MET A 31 -1.60 13.04 7.93
C MET A 31 -2.11 13.75 6.67
N CYS A 32 -2.95 13.12 5.85
CA CYS A 32 -3.35 13.72 4.58
C CYS A 32 -4.44 14.79 4.76
N LYS A 33 -5.31 14.61 5.76
CA LYS A 33 -6.39 15.56 6.07
C LYS A 33 -5.84 16.85 6.69
N THR A 34 -4.90 16.74 7.63
CA THR A 34 -4.30 17.89 8.33
C THR A 34 -3.45 18.77 7.43
N GLN A 35 -2.67 18.17 6.52
CA GLN A 35 -1.88 18.95 5.55
C GLN A 35 -2.75 19.69 4.53
N VAL A 36 -3.85 19.07 4.10
CA VAL A 36 -4.82 19.70 3.16
C VAL A 36 -5.61 20.79 3.87
N GLU A 37 -6.05 20.57 5.11
CA GLU A 37 -6.77 21.59 5.90
C GLU A 37 -5.85 22.77 6.28
N ALA A 38 -4.59 22.53 6.66
CA ALA A 38 -3.62 23.59 6.94
C ALA A 38 -3.32 24.43 5.69
N SER A 39 -3.17 23.80 4.51
CA SER A 39 -2.91 24.51 3.24
C SER A 39 -4.12 25.30 2.72
N ARG A 40 -5.34 25.00 3.18
CA ARG A 40 -6.58 25.72 2.83
C ARG A 40 -6.80 26.97 3.67
N GLN A 41 -6.17 27.05 4.84
CA GLN A 41 -6.31 28.17 5.77
C GLN A 41 -5.35 29.33 5.48
N GLU A 42 -4.25 29.05 4.77
CA GLU A 42 -3.36 30.05 4.19
C GLU A 42 -4.12 30.81 3.08
N LYS A 43 -4.18 32.14 3.19
CA LYS A 43 -5.06 33.00 2.37
C LYS A 43 -4.69 33.11 0.88
N ASP A 44 -3.60 32.49 0.45
CA ASP A 44 -3.21 32.40 -0.95
C ASP A 44 -3.53 31.00 -1.48
N GLY A 45 -4.66 30.90 -2.18
CA GLY A 45 -5.26 29.64 -2.61
C GLY A 45 -4.29 28.69 -3.30
N TYR A 46 -3.86 27.66 -2.57
CA TYR A 46 -3.07 26.58 -3.14
C TYR A 46 -3.97 25.70 -4.04
N ASP A 47 -3.58 25.59 -5.30
CA ASP A 47 -4.25 24.73 -6.27
C ASP A 47 -4.06 23.25 -5.86
N THR A 48 -5.09 22.68 -5.24
CA THR A 48 -5.11 21.29 -4.77
C THR A 48 -5.09 20.25 -5.89
N THR A 49 -5.15 20.67 -7.17
CA THR A 49 -5.13 19.77 -8.33
C THR A 49 -3.75 19.12 -8.53
N GLY A 50 -2.68 19.71 -7.99
CA GLY A 50 -1.31 19.18 -8.06
C GLY A 50 -0.97 18.03 -7.10
N LEU A 51 -1.77 17.83 -6.05
CA LEU A 51 -1.45 16.87 -4.99
C LEU A 51 -1.47 15.41 -5.48
N ASN A 52 -2.46 15.05 -6.31
CA ASN A 52 -2.56 13.71 -6.90
C ASN A 52 -1.38 13.39 -7.83
N LYS A 53 -0.82 14.41 -8.50
CA LYS A 53 0.41 14.26 -9.31
C LYS A 53 1.64 14.05 -8.42
N GLY A 54 1.73 14.74 -7.29
CA GLY A 54 2.79 14.55 -6.30
C GLY A 54 2.82 13.13 -5.72
N ILE A 55 1.65 12.57 -5.37
CA ILE A 55 1.54 11.19 -4.85
C ILE A 55 2.00 10.18 -5.90
N LEU A 56 1.53 10.30 -7.14
CA LEU A 56 1.96 9.42 -8.24
C LEU A 56 3.48 9.52 -8.49
N TYR A 57 4.05 10.72 -8.41
CA TYR A 57 5.48 10.94 -8.57
C TYR A 57 6.29 10.20 -7.48
N LEU A 58 5.93 10.40 -6.21
CA LEU A 58 6.60 9.76 -5.08
C LEU A 58 6.47 8.24 -5.08
N MET A 59 5.31 7.70 -5.49
CA MET A 59 5.13 6.25 -5.63
C MET A 59 5.90 5.66 -6.80
N THR A 60 6.15 6.40 -7.88
CA THR A 60 6.87 5.89 -9.05
C THR A 60 8.36 5.64 -8.76
N ILE A 61 8.98 6.47 -7.92
CA ILE A 61 10.40 6.40 -7.56
C ILE A 61 10.84 5.01 -7.05
N PRO A 62 10.19 4.39 -6.04
CA PRO A 62 10.61 3.07 -5.54
C PRO A 62 10.51 1.96 -6.58
N TYR A 63 9.52 2.00 -7.49
CA TYR A 63 9.40 1.00 -8.55
C TYR A 63 10.53 1.11 -9.58
N VAL A 64 10.89 2.34 -9.98
CA VAL A 64 12.01 2.59 -10.90
C VAL A 64 13.33 2.18 -10.27
N LEU A 65 13.56 2.50 -8.99
CA LEU A 65 14.75 2.08 -8.26
C LEU A 65 14.87 0.56 -8.17
N MET A 66 13.79 -0.15 -7.83
CA MET A 66 13.82 -1.62 -7.77
C MET A 66 14.07 -2.24 -9.15
N GLY A 67 13.45 -1.69 -10.22
CA GLY A 67 13.67 -2.15 -11.59
C GLY A 67 15.12 -1.96 -12.06
N THR A 68 15.73 -0.80 -11.77
CA THR A 68 17.12 -0.53 -12.15
C THR A 68 18.10 -1.42 -11.41
N VAL A 69 17.96 -1.56 -10.09
CA VAL A 69 18.80 -2.45 -9.27
C VAL A 69 18.67 -3.90 -9.74
N GLY A 70 17.45 -4.39 -9.95
CA GLY A 70 17.19 -5.73 -10.45
C GLY A 70 17.81 -5.99 -11.82
N TYR A 71 17.70 -5.02 -12.74
CA TYR A 71 18.30 -5.11 -14.07
C TYR A 71 19.83 -5.22 -14.03
N PHE A 72 20.50 -4.36 -13.25
CA PHE A 72 21.96 -4.40 -13.09
C PHE A 72 22.42 -5.71 -12.43
N TRP A 73 21.69 -6.18 -11.41
CA TRP A 73 22.00 -7.43 -10.74
C TRP A 73 21.88 -8.64 -11.68
N TYR A 74 20.80 -8.71 -12.47
CA TYR A 74 20.62 -9.76 -13.47
C TYR A 74 21.73 -9.76 -14.52
N ARG A 75 22.06 -8.58 -15.06
CA ARG A 75 23.13 -8.43 -16.06
C ARG A 75 24.49 -8.86 -15.50
N ASN A 76 24.81 -8.49 -14.27
CA ASN A 76 26.08 -8.86 -13.64
C ASN A 76 26.13 -10.36 -13.30
N SER A 77 25.02 -10.94 -12.84
CA SER A 77 24.93 -12.37 -12.52
C SER A 77 25.08 -13.25 -13.76
N LYS A 78 24.54 -12.83 -14.92
CA LYS A 78 24.76 -13.48 -16.22
C LYS A 78 26.23 -13.48 -16.64
N LYS A 79 26.93 -12.34 -16.47
CA LYS A 79 28.37 -12.25 -16.77
C LYS A 79 29.20 -13.20 -15.89
N LYS A 80 28.87 -13.32 -14.60
CA LYS A 80 29.53 -14.27 -13.68
C LYS A 80 29.28 -15.73 -14.06
N LYS A 81 28.04 -16.11 -14.45
CA LYS A 81 27.74 -17.47 -14.94
C LYS A 81 28.53 -17.84 -16.20
N VAL A 82 28.65 -16.92 -17.16
CA VAL A 82 29.40 -17.17 -18.40
C VAL A 82 30.92 -17.25 -18.14
N ALA A 83 31.45 -16.44 -17.21
CA ALA A 83 32.86 -16.48 -16.84
C ALA A 83 33.24 -17.73 -16.01
N ASN A 84 32.33 -18.25 -15.18
CA ASN A 84 32.54 -19.43 -14.34
C ASN A 84 32.27 -20.77 -15.06
N SER A 85 31.86 -20.73 -16.33
CA SER A 85 31.56 -21.92 -17.15
C SER A 85 32.62 -22.16 -18.24
N ARG A 86 33.77 -21.47 -18.16
CA ARG A 86 34.97 -21.74 -18.98
C ARG A 86 36.10 -22.22 -18.09
#